data_AF-A0A1P8UHN0-F1
#
_entry.id   AF-A0A1P8UHN0-F1
#
_cell.length_a   1.000
_cell.length_b   1.000
_cell.length_c   1.000
_cell.angle_alpha   90.00
_cell.angle_beta   90.00
_cell.angle_gamma   90.00
#
_symmetry.space_group_name_H-M   'P 1'
#
loop_
_entity.id
_entity.type
_entity.pdbx_description
1 polymer ?
#
loop_
_entity_poly.entity_id
_entity_poly.type
_entity_poly.pdbx_seq_one_letter_code
_entity_poly.pdbx_strand_id
1 'polypeptide(L)'
;MNKNGLFFVTRQRKNTAYKVIEHHPVIKAKGVTCEQTIELTGLKAKRCPIRLRPIGYRDGETGKHSVFLTNNFSVAAITIAQIYKARWQTVMSYNRIWCLRC
;
A
#
# COMPACT_ATOMS: atom_id res chain seq x y z
N MET A 1 -14.29 13.21 3.05
CA MET A 1 -14.99 12.02 2.51
C MET A 1 -14.82 12.04 0.99
N ASN A 2 -14.24 11.00 0.38
CA ASN A 2 -14.08 10.93 -1.08
C ASN A 2 -15.46 10.88 -1.72
N LYS A 3 -15.85 11.95 -2.44
CA LYS A 3 -17.19 12.14 -3.00
C LYS A 3 -17.61 11.07 -4.03
N ASN A 4 -16.71 10.18 -4.45
CA ASN A 4 -16.94 9.24 -5.54
C ASN A 4 -16.76 7.76 -5.16
N GLY A 5 -16.57 7.40 -3.88
CA GLY A 5 -16.38 5.99 -3.47
C GLY A 5 -15.13 5.31 -4.06
N LEU A 6 -14.22 6.08 -4.67
CA LEU A 6 -13.00 5.58 -5.28
C LEU A 6 -11.95 5.27 -4.21
N PHE A 7 -11.56 3.99 -4.16
CA PHE A 7 -10.47 3.51 -3.34
C PHE A 7 -9.21 3.37 -4.19
N PHE A 8 -8.07 3.74 -3.63
CA PHE A 8 -6.78 3.53 -4.26
C PHE A 8 -5.84 2.79 -3.33
N VAL A 9 -4.94 2.06 -3.96
CA VAL A 9 -3.82 1.39 -3.31
C VAL A 9 -2.58 1.77 -4.08
N THR A 10 -1.61 2.37 -3.40
CA THR A 10 -0.34 2.77 -4.01
C THR A 10 0.81 2.37 -3.11
N ARG A 11 2.00 2.21 -3.69
CA ARG A 11 3.21 1.94 -2.91
C ARG A 11 3.79 3.25 -2.37
N GLN A 12 4.10 3.27 -1.08
CA GLN A 12 4.77 4.39 -0.44
C GLN A 12 6.17 4.58 -1.02
N ARG A 13 6.54 5.84 -1.29
CA ARG A 13 7.91 6.22 -1.61
C ARG A 13 8.70 6.45 -0.33
N LYS A 14 10.01 6.12 -0.35
CA LYS A 14 10.89 6.25 0.82
C LYS A 14 10.91 7.66 1.43
N ASN A 15 10.81 8.71 0.62
CA ASN A 15 10.85 10.11 1.07
C ASN A 15 9.45 10.74 1.22
N THR A 16 8.50 9.99 1.79
CA THR A 16 7.14 10.52 2.04
C THR A 16 7.12 11.13 3.44
N ALA A 17 6.87 12.43 3.55
CA ALA A 17 6.65 13.10 4.83
C ALA A 17 5.20 12.95 5.30
N TYR A 18 5.01 12.32 6.45
CA TYR A 18 3.71 12.10 7.07
C TYR A 18 3.82 12.14 8.58
N LYS A 19 2.69 12.39 9.23
CA LYS A 19 2.52 12.29 10.69
C LYS A 19 1.64 11.09 10.99
N VAL A 20 2.05 10.28 11.96
CA VAL A 20 1.22 9.18 12.47
C VAL A 20 0.19 9.74 13.44
N ILE A 21 -1.07 9.39 13.22
CA ILE A 21 -2.20 9.79 14.06
C ILE A 21 -2.53 8.65 15.02
N GLU A 22 -2.63 7.43 14.50
CA GLU A 22 -3.02 6.25 15.27
C GLU A 22 -2.26 5.01 14.81
N HIS A 23 -1.99 4.11 15.77
CA HIS A 23 -1.43 2.79 15.52
C HIS A 23 -2.52 1.73 15.66
N HIS A 24 -2.57 0.80 14.71
CA HIS A 24 -3.50 -0.32 14.74
C HIS A 24 -2.76 -1.61 15.07
N PRO A 25 -3.33 -2.48 15.92
CA PRO A 25 -2.74 -3.78 16.21
C PRO A 25 -2.72 -4.65 14.95
N VAL A 26 -1.58 -5.28 14.66
CA VAL A 26 -1.40 -6.11 13.46
C VAL A 26 -1.06 -7.55 13.79
N ILE A 27 -1.64 -8.46 13.01
CA ILE A 27 -1.35 -9.89 13.09
C ILE A 27 -0.15 -10.20 12.19
N LYS A 28 1.05 -10.19 12.79
CA LYS A 28 2.33 -10.45 12.09
C LYS A 28 2.39 -11.81 11.40
N ALA A 29 1.65 -12.81 11.91
CA ALA A 29 1.58 -14.15 11.33
C ALA A 29 1.11 -14.16 9.86
N LYS A 30 0.36 -13.13 9.43
CA LYS A 30 -0.13 -13.00 8.05
C LYS A 30 0.81 -12.19 7.13
N GLY A 31 2.03 -11.86 7.59
CA GLY A 31 2.98 -11.05 6.82
C GLY A 31 2.73 -9.54 6.89
N VAL A 32 1.69 -9.10 7.61
CA VAL A 32 1.43 -7.68 7.88
C VAL A 32 2.32 -7.23 9.04
N THR A 33 3.23 -6.30 8.75
CA THR A 33 4.26 -5.81 9.69
C THR A 33 3.82 -4.56 10.45
N CYS A 34 3.05 -3.68 9.82
CA CYS A 34 2.53 -2.48 10.47
C CYS A 34 1.24 -2.01 9.80
N GLU A 35 0.37 -1.43 10.61
CA GLU A 35 -0.85 -0.77 10.17
C GLU A 35 -1.04 0.47 11.04
N GLN A 36 -1.19 1.61 10.39
CA GLN A 36 -1.31 2.89 11.07
C GLN A 36 -2.24 3.80 10.28
N THR A 37 -2.72 4.85 10.92
CA THR A 37 -3.42 5.95 10.26
C THR A 37 -2.50 7.15 10.25
N ILE A 38 -2.26 7.70 9.07
CA ILE A 38 -1.34 8.83 8.85
C ILE A 38 -2.03 9.99 8.17
N GLU A 39 -1.47 11.16 8.38
CA GLU A 39 -1.81 12.36 7.66
C GLU A 39 -0.55 12.88 6.95
N LEU A 40 -0.68 13.25 5.67
CA LEU A 40 0.45 13.81 4.93
C LEU A 40 0.77 15.20 5.49
N THR A 41 2.05 15.51 5.70
CA THR A 41 2.49 16.81 6.23
C THR A 41 3.32 17.62 5.25
N GLY A 42 3.69 17.04 4.10
CA GLY A 42 4.49 17.74 3.08
C GLY A 42 3.72 18.81 2.30
N LEU A 43 4.40 19.52 1.40
CA LEU A 43 3.81 20.56 0.53
C LEU A 43 2.56 20.09 -0.25
N LYS A 44 2.51 18.79 -0.59
CA LYS A 44 1.38 18.16 -1.29
C LYS A 44 0.22 17.77 -0.37
N ALA A 45 0.35 17.89 0.94
CA ALA A 45 -0.70 17.63 1.92
C ALA A 45 -1.93 18.51 1.69
N LYS A 46 -1.72 19.78 1.32
CA LYS A 46 -2.81 20.71 0.98
C LYS A 46 -3.70 20.20 -0.15
N ARG A 47 -3.14 19.40 -1.08
CA ARG A 47 -3.88 18.84 -2.22
C ARG A 47 -4.68 17.59 -1.85
N CYS A 48 -4.27 16.89 -0.79
CA CYS A 48 -4.91 15.67 -0.31
C CYS A 48 -4.99 15.69 1.23
N PRO A 49 -5.91 16.46 1.84
CA PRO A 49 -6.11 16.52 3.29
C PRO A 49 -6.84 15.27 3.83
N ILE A 50 -6.57 14.11 3.23
CA ILE A 50 -7.28 12.86 3.52
C ILE A 50 -6.36 11.97 4.35
N ARG A 51 -6.91 11.36 5.40
CA ARG A 51 -6.22 10.35 6.18
C ARG A 51 -5.93 9.13 5.32
N LEU A 52 -4.69 8.69 5.38
CA LEU A 52 -4.23 7.50 4.67
C LEU A 52 -3.90 6.40 5.66
N ARG A 53 -3.99 5.17 5.19
CA ARG A 53 -3.68 3.95 5.92
C ARG A 53 -2.45 3.31 5.30
N PRO A 54 -1.25 3.52 5.86
CA PRO A 54 -0.09 2.70 5.54
C PRO A 54 -0.24 1.28 6.09
N ILE A 55 0.05 0.32 5.22
CA ILE A 55 0.11 -1.10 5.51
C ILE A 55 1.50 -1.57 5.10
N GLY A 56 2.33 -1.89 6.09
CA GLY A 56 3.60 -2.56 5.85
C GLY A 56 3.37 -4.05 5.66
N TYR A 57 3.82 -4.59 4.55
CA TYR A 57 3.75 -6.00 4.22
C TYR A 57 5.14 -6.55 3.91
N ARG A 58 5.43 -7.74 4.43
CA ARG A 58 6.63 -8.50 4.10
C ARG A 58 6.21 -9.73 3.32
N ASP A 59 6.71 -9.84 2.11
CA ASP A 59 6.46 -11.00 1.27
C ASP A 59 7.24 -12.20 1.80
N GLY A 60 6.55 -13.32 2.04
CA GLY A 60 7.16 -14.55 2.56
C GLY A 60 8.08 -15.23 1.56
N GLU A 61 7.80 -15.09 0.26
CA GLU A 61 8.60 -15.71 -0.81
C GLU A 61 9.89 -14.95 -1.07
N THR A 62 9.81 -13.62 -1.23
CA THR A 62 10.96 -12.79 -1.62
C THR A 62 11.65 -12.13 -0.43
N GLY A 63 11.05 -12.16 0.76
CA GLY A 63 11.52 -11.47 1.96
C GLY A 63 11.44 -9.94 1.88
N LYS A 64 10.98 -9.38 0.76
CA LYS A 64 10.97 -7.93 0.52
C LYS A 64 9.89 -7.25 1.35
N HIS A 65 10.28 -6.16 2.01
CA HIS A 65 9.36 -5.28 2.72
C HIS A 65 8.85 -4.17 1.80
N SER A 66 7.54 -3.97 1.79
CA SER A 66 6.90 -2.88 1.07
C SER A 66 5.81 -2.27 1.93
N VAL A 67 5.64 -0.95 1.82
CA VAL A 67 4.59 -0.23 2.49
C VAL A 67 3.60 0.28 1.46
N PHE A 68 2.32 -0.02 1.66
CA PHE A 68 1.21 0.35 0.80
C PHE A 68 0.38 1.42 1.48
N LEU A 69 -0.01 2.45 0.74
CA LEU A 69 -0.91 3.51 1.20
C LEU A 69 -2.28 3.28 0.56
N THR A 70 -3.31 3.29 1.39
CA THR A 70 -4.69 3.24 0.93
C THR A 70 -5.58 4.21 1.69
N ASN A 71 -6.67 4.63 1.07
CA ASN A 71 -7.76 5.35 1.71
C ASN A 71 -8.90 4.43 2.18
N ASN A 72 -8.74 3.11 2.03
CA ASN A 72 -9.73 2.11 2.42
C ASN A 72 -9.42 1.55 3.82
N PHE A 73 -10.30 1.85 4.77
CA PHE A 73 -10.23 1.34 6.15
C PHE A 73 -11.13 0.11 6.38
N SER A 74 -12.06 -0.16 5.47
CA SER A 74 -13.03 -1.25 5.59
C SER A 74 -12.45 -2.62 5.20
N VAL A 75 -11.48 -2.65 4.29
CA VAL A 75 -10.86 -3.90 3.80
C VAL A 75 -9.69 -4.33 4.69
N ALA A 76 -9.49 -5.63 4.90
CA ALA A 76 -8.37 -6.13 5.68
C ALA A 76 -7.02 -5.79 5.05
N ALA A 77 -6.02 -5.46 5.88
CA ALA A 77 -4.69 -5.05 5.43
C ALA A 77 -3.99 -6.10 4.54
N ILE A 78 -4.19 -7.38 4.84
CA ILE A 78 -3.65 -8.50 4.06
C ILE A 78 -4.24 -8.55 2.64
N THR A 79 -5.54 -8.31 2.50
CA THR A 79 -6.22 -8.32 1.20
C THR A 79 -5.68 -7.22 0.29
N ILE A 80 -5.44 -6.02 0.85
CA ILE A 80 -4.81 -4.92 0.11
C ILE A 80 -3.40 -5.30 -0.37
N ALA A 81 -2.60 -5.96 0.48
CA ALA A 81 -1.27 -6.42 0.10
C ALA A 81 -1.31 -7.49 -1.00
N GLN A 82 -2.26 -8.43 -0.93
CA GLN A 82 -2.48 -9.47 -1.94
C GLN A 82 -2.91 -8.88 -3.28
N ILE A 83 -3.82 -7.90 -3.29
CA ILE A 83 -4.25 -7.18 -4.51
C ILE A 83 -3.03 -6.52 -5.17
N TYR A 84 -2.17 -5.87 -4.39
CA TYR A 84 -0.96 -5.24 -4.94
C TYR A 84 0.04 -6.29 -5.47
N LYS A 85 0.22 -7.42 -4.76
CA LYS A 85 1.07 -8.53 -5.22
C LYS A 85 0.58 -9.11 -6.55
N ALA A 86 -0.73 -9.37 -6.68
CA ALA A 86 -1.33 -9.87 -7.91
C ALA A 86 -1.11 -8.89 -9.08
N ARG A 87 -1.35 -7.59 -8.85
CA ARG A 87 -1.10 -6.55 -9.86
C ARG A 87 0.36 -6.53 -10.33
N TRP A 88 1.30 -6.68 -9.39
CA TRP A 88 2.73 -6.71 -9.72
C TRP A 88 3.10 -7.94 -10.54
N GLN A 89 2.59 -9.12 -10.16
CA GLN A 89 2.78 -10.35 -10.94
C GLN A 89 2.27 -10.20 -12.37
N THR A 90 1.10 -9.60 -12.60
CA THR A 90 0.59 -9.34 -13.95
C THR A 90 1.54 -8.45 -14.78
N VAL A 91 2.03 -7.35 -14.20
CA VAL A 91 2.98 -6.45 -14.87
C VAL A 91 4.33 -7.12 -15.14
N MET A 92 4.81 -7.96 -14.21
CA MET A 92 6.04 -8.71 -14.40
C MET A 92 5.92 -9.79 -15.47
N SER A 93 4.77 -10.46 -15.54
CA SER A 93 4.48 -11.46 -16.57
C SER A 93 4.38 -10.81 -17.96
N TYR A 94 3.84 -9.60 -18.06
CA TYR A 94 3.84 -8.84 -19.33
C TYR A 94 5.26 -8.60 -19.86
N ASN A 95 6.22 -8.28 -19.00
CA ASN A 95 7.63 -8.12 -19.40
C ASN A 95 8.29 -9.44 -19.85
N ARG A 96 7.77 -10.61 -19.45
CA ARG A 96 8.25 -11.91 -19.93
C ARG A 96 7.64 -12.32 -21.27
N ILE A 97 6.39 -11.94 -21.54
CA ILE A 97 5.71 -12.26 -22.81
C ILE A 97 6.35 -11.53 -24.00
N TRP A 98 6.93 -10.34 -23.78
CA TRP A 98 7.68 -9.63 -24.82
C TRP A 98 9.10 -10.14 -25.06
N CYS A 99 9.62 -11.05 -24.23
CA CYS A 99 10.96 -11.62 -24.42
C CYS A 99 10.96 -12.92 -25.27
N LEU A 100 9.80 -13.56 -25.44
CA LEU A 100 9.64 -14.78 -26.26
C LEU A 100 9.26 -14.50 -27.73
N ARG A 101 9.49 -13.28 -28.20
CA ARG A 101 9.21 -12.86 -29.58
C ARG A 101 10.32 -11.99 -30.17
N CYS A 102 11.57 -12.28 -29.79
CA CYS A 102 12.75 -11.93 -30.57
C CYS A 102 13.27 -13.20 -31.25
#